data_AF-A0A1M5HUC5-F1
#
_entry.id   AF-A0A1M5HUC5-F1
#
_cell.length_a   1.000
_cell.length_b   1.000
_cell.length_c   1.000
_cell.angle_alpha   90.00
_cell.angle_beta   90.00
_cell.angle_gamma   90.00
#
_symmetry.space_group_name_H-M   'P 1'
#
loop_
_entity.id
_entity.type
_entity.pdbx_description
1 polymer ?
#
loop_
_entity_poly.entity_id
_entity_poly.type
_entity_poly.pdbx_seq_one_letter_code
_entity_poly.pdbx_strand_id
1 'polypeptide(L)'
;MRRSGHFIRLLAILGFVWVLTSACSTGMGRRAEDARPAGVHPPRIQSSFAVSSLWFGKTWEIFVEGEDPDGDMDYIWVEVSQLGGNMWSNHRVYLKGDRKAHFKGVIHLPTPSILGRSGWQTLRVVLRIHDRANHYSDPVTHEVELGRPTAEPVPEEWRAVRAQRLGTIFFQFDLDRDGDHDRIPLLR
;
A
#
# COMPACT_ATOMS: atom_id res chain seq x y z
N MET A 1 -49.72 -62.40 49.93
CA MET A 1 -48.60 -61.50 50.29
C MET A 1 -48.30 -60.57 49.12
N ARG A 2 -48.30 -59.24 49.37
CA ARG A 2 -47.87 -58.08 48.51
C ARG A 2 -48.33 -58.09 47.03
N ARG A 3 -49.44 -57.46 46.59
CA ARG A 3 -49.93 -56.04 46.56
C ARG A 3 -49.19 -55.11 45.56
N SER A 4 -50.02 -54.48 44.70
CA SER A 4 -49.87 -53.28 43.85
C SER A 4 -48.91 -53.34 42.65
N GLY A 5 -49.23 -52.87 41.46
CA GLY A 5 -50.43 -52.20 40.95
C GLY A 5 -50.14 -51.65 39.55
N HIS A 6 -51.05 -51.89 38.60
CA HIS A 6 -51.16 -51.08 37.39
C HIS A 6 -51.71 -49.69 37.74
N PHE A 7 -51.46 -48.71 36.86
CA PHE A 7 -52.14 -47.42 36.65
C PHE A 7 -51.26 -46.17 36.81
N ILE A 8 -51.56 -45.20 35.92
CA ILE A 8 -51.16 -43.77 35.85
C ILE A 8 -49.97 -43.54 34.89
N ARG A 9 -50.24 -43.30 33.60
CA ARG A 9 -50.70 -42.03 32.95
C ARG A 9 -49.64 -40.92 32.95
N LEU A 10 -49.09 -40.66 31.76
CA LEU A 10 -49.16 -39.38 31.03
C LEU A 10 -49.11 -38.07 31.87
N LEU A 11 -47.97 -37.38 31.87
CA LEU A 11 -47.70 -35.95 32.21
C LEU A 11 -46.20 -35.86 32.59
N ALA A 12 -45.33 -34.94 32.19
CA ALA A 12 -45.40 -33.64 31.54
C ALA A 12 -43.98 -33.39 30.97
N ILE A 13 -43.78 -33.06 29.69
CA ILE A 13 -43.65 -31.69 29.17
C ILE A 13 -43.41 -30.65 30.28
N LEU A 14 -42.15 -30.26 30.51
CA LEU A 14 -41.67 -28.91 30.89
C LEU A 14 -40.33 -28.99 31.66
N GLY A 15 -39.30 -28.34 31.12
CA GLY A 15 -37.97 -28.20 31.72
C GLY A 15 -36.93 -28.70 30.72
N PHE A 16 -36.15 -27.87 30.02
CA PHE A 16 -35.45 -26.69 30.50
C PHE A 16 -35.12 -25.83 29.27
N VAL A 17 -36.00 -24.87 28.96
CA VAL A 17 -35.64 -23.71 28.14
C VAL A 17 -34.80 -22.80 29.04
N TRP A 18 -33.76 -22.19 28.48
CA TRP A 18 -32.78 -21.27 29.09
C TRP A 18 -31.45 -21.87 29.54
N VAL A 19 -30.56 -22.11 28.57
CA VAL A 19 -29.13 -21.83 28.74
C VAL A 19 -28.72 -20.78 27.70
N LEU A 20 -29.00 -19.55 28.08
CA LEU A 20 -28.24 -18.32 27.87
C LEU A 20 -27.25 -18.31 26.69
N THR A 21 -27.75 -17.74 25.60
CA THR A 21 -27.03 -16.82 24.72
C THR A 21 -26.02 -15.97 25.51
N SER A 22 -24.73 -16.25 25.39
CA SER A 22 -23.66 -15.39 25.91
C SER A 22 -22.63 -15.11 24.82
N ALA A 23 -22.44 -13.80 24.60
CA ALA A 23 -21.26 -13.17 24.01
C ALA A 23 -21.06 -13.25 22.48
N CYS A 24 -22.07 -12.87 21.70
CA CYS A 24 -21.80 -12.04 20.52
C CYS A 24 -21.67 -10.59 20.98
N SER A 25 -20.52 -10.24 21.55
CA SER A 25 -20.18 -8.87 21.92
C SER A 25 -18.72 -8.60 21.59
N THR A 26 -18.29 -8.93 20.37
CA THR A 26 -17.11 -8.29 19.80
C THR A 26 -17.55 -6.88 19.44
N GLY A 27 -17.55 -6.03 20.47
CA GLY A 27 -17.94 -4.65 20.39
C GLY A 27 -17.18 -3.97 19.26
N MET A 28 -17.95 -3.32 18.39
CA MET A 28 -17.75 -1.93 17.95
C MET A 28 -16.57 -1.23 18.66
N GLY A 29 -15.37 -1.59 18.23
CA GLY A 29 -14.13 -0.89 18.49
C GLY A 29 -13.64 -0.15 17.24
N ARG A 30 -14.55 0.20 16.32
CA ARG A 30 -14.26 1.25 15.32
C ARG A 30 -14.29 2.59 16.06
N ARG A 31 -13.16 2.79 16.71
CA ARG A 31 -12.68 3.89 17.55
C ARG A 31 -12.98 5.22 16.85
N ALA A 32 -13.30 6.22 17.64
CA ALA A 32 -13.64 7.61 17.29
C ALA A 32 -12.56 8.41 16.50
N GLU A 33 -11.72 7.74 15.73
CA GLU A 33 -10.63 8.32 14.92
C GLU A 33 -11.16 8.91 13.60
N ASP A 34 -12.36 8.52 13.16
CA ASP A 34 -13.02 9.06 11.96
C ASP A 34 -13.87 10.32 12.23
N ALA A 35 -13.97 10.77 13.48
CA ALA A 35 -14.83 11.90 13.86
C ALA A 35 -14.07 13.21 14.11
N ARG A 36 -12.74 13.26 13.92
CA ARG A 36 -12.01 14.52 14.02
C ARG A 36 -12.36 15.41 12.82
N PRO A 37 -12.72 16.69 13.04
CA PRO A 37 -12.91 17.63 11.94
C PRO A 37 -11.63 17.72 11.13
N ALA A 38 -11.78 17.84 9.81
CA ALA A 38 -10.66 17.98 8.91
C ALA A 38 -9.93 19.32 9.16
N GLY A 39 -8.62 19.30 8.99
CA GLY A 39 -7.71 20.44 9.17
C GLY A 39 -7.87 21.54 8.12
N VAL A 40 -7.13 22.64 8.32
CA VAL A 40 -7.05 23.75 7.36
C VAL A 40 -5.66 23.87 6.71
N HIS A 41 -4.66 23.20 7.26
CA HIS A 41 -3.28 23.25 6.80
C HIS A 41 -3.01 22.09 5.83
N PRO A 42 -2.36 22.34 4.68
CA PRO A 42 -1.98 21.25 3.78
C PRO A 42 -0.82 20.43 4.35
N PRO A 43 -0.76 19.12 4.04
CA PRO A 43 0.35 18.27 4.42
C PRO A 43 1.62 18.63 3.64
N ARG A 44 2.78 18.23 4.14
CA ARG A 44 4.09 18.56 3.56
C ARG A 44 5.00 17.35 3.49
N ILE A 45 5.68 17.18 2.35
CA ILE A 45 6.82 16.28 2.25
C ILE A 45 8.05 17.04 2.74
N GLN A 46 8.63 16.59 3.85
CA GLN A 46 9.78 17.25 4.49
C GLN A 46 11.09 16.86 3.80
N SER A 47 11.23 15.58 3.50
CA SER A 47 12.41 15.04 2.85
C SER A 47 12.07 13.74 2.12
N SER A 48 12.88 13.40 1.12
CA SER A 48 12.75 12.13 0.41
C SER A 48 14.07 11.74 -0.25
N PHE A 49 14.20 10.46 -0.56
CA PHE A 49 15.38 9.92 -1.24
C PHE A 49 15.00 8.66 -2.01
N ALA A 50 15.56 8.51 -3.20
CA ALA A 50 15.57 7.25 -3.93
C ALA A 50 16.85 7.21 -4.76
N VAL A 51 17.40 6.01 -4.96
CA VAL A 51 18.57 5.85 -5.84
C VAL A 51 18.18 6.09 -7.30
N SER A 52 19.08 6.69 -8.07
CA SER A 52 18.86 7.05 -9.48
C SER A 52 19.12 5.91 -10.49
N SER A 53 19.67 4.79 -10.04
CA SER A 53 19.90 3.59 -10.85
C SER A 53 19.70 2.33 -10.03
N LEU A 54 19.35 1.19 -10.66
CA LEU A 54 19.41 -0.14 -10.05
C LEU A 54 19.31 -1.27 -11.08
N TRP A 55 19.87 -2.43 -10.75
CA TRP A 55 19.72 -3.64 -11.56
C TRP A 55 18.27 -4.13 -11.58
N PHE A 56 17.85 -4.68 -12.71
CA PHE A 56 16.60 -5.43 -12.83
C PHE A 56 16.45 -6.50 -11.74
N GLY A 57 15.21 -6.76 -11.34
CA GLY A 57 14.85 -7.71 -10.29
C GLY A 57 15.11 -7.21 -8.87
N LYS A 58 15.66 -6.00 -8.71
CA LYS A 58 15.78 -5.35 -7.40
C LYS A 58 14.49 -4.60 -7.07
N THR A 59 14.27 -4.37 -5.78
CA THR A 59 13.21 -3.48 -5.33
C THR A 59 13.74 -2.05 -5.32
N TRP A 60 13.06 -1.16 -6.02
CA TRP A 60 13.31 0.26 -5.87
C TRP A 60 12.67 0.73 -4.56
N GLU A 61 13.50 1.30 -3.70
CA GLU A 61 13.08 1.85 -2.42
C GLU A 61 12.99 3.36 -2.52
N ILE A 62 11.80 3.87 -2.24
CA ILE A 62 11.50 5.29 -2.28
C ILE A 62 11.23 5.71 -0.84
N PHE A 63 12.19 6.43 -0.26
CA PHE A 63 12.13 6.92 1.09
C PHE A 63 11.44 8.28 1.12
N VAL A 64 10.55 8.47 2.10
CA VAL A 64 9.78 9.70 2.22
C VAL A 64 9.45 9.98 3.69
N GLU A 65 9.57 11.25 4.04
CA GLU A 65 9.15 11.82 5.32
C GLU A 65 8.07 12.87 5.07
N GLY A 66 6.96 12.76 5.80
CA GLY A 66 5.82 13.65 5.66
C GLY A 66 5.26 14.06 7.01
N GLU A 67 4.68 15.25 7.05
CA GLU A 67 4.00 15.78 8.23
C GLU A 67 2.75 16.55 7.85
N ASP A 68 1.84 16.63 8.82
CA ASP A 68 0.64 17.45 8.75
C ASP A 68 0.38 18.05 10.14
N PRO A 69 0.38 19.39 10.27
CA PRO A 69 0.09 20.07 11.53
C PRO A 69 -1.27 19.70 12.15
N ASP A 70 -2.25 19.36 11.32
CA ASP A 70 -3.61 19.02 11.77
C ASP A 70 -3.77 17.52 12.06
N GLY A 71 -2.79 16.72 11.64
CA GLY A 71 -2.71 15.30 11.98
C GLY A 71 -3.75 14.42 11.30
N ASP A 72 -4.25 14.84 10.15
CA ASP A 72 -5.35 14.19 9.42
C ASP A 72 -4.96 13.73 8.00
N MET A 73 -3.68 13.45 7.77
CA MET A 73 -3.24 12.79 6.53
C MET A 73 -4.00 11.46 6.31
N ASP A 74 -4.39 11.20 5.06
CA ASP A 74 -5.12 9.99 4.68
C ASP A 74 -4.23 9.00 3.94
N TYR A 75 -3.58 9.43 2.85
CA TYR A 75 -2.71 8.57 2.06
C TYR A 75 -1.61 9.34 1.31
N ILE A 76 -0.59 8.60 0.90
CA ILE A 76 0.40 9.05 -0.08
C ILE A 76 -0.12 8.64 -1.47
N TRP A 77 -0.34 9.63 -2.35
CA TRP A 77 -0.60 9.42 -3.76
C TRP A 77 0.71 9.19 -4.49
N VAL A 78 0.79 8.11 -5.26
CA VAL A 78 1.98 7.74 -6.02
C VAL A 78 1.63 7.51 -7.47
N GLU A 79 2.14 8.37 -8.34
CA GLU A 79 2.09 8.17 -9.79
C GLU A 79 3.40 7.52 -10.23
N VAL A 80 3.31 6.44 -10.99
CA VAL A 80 4.46 5.76 -11.60
C VAL A 80 4.31 5.83 -13.11
N SER A 81 5.36 6.21 -13.83
CA SER A 81 5.39 6.20 -15.29
C SER A 81 6.70 5.63 -15.83
N GLN A 82 6.62 5.01 -17.01
CA GLN A 82 7.79 4.57 -17.76
C GLN A 82 8.13 5.62 -18.82
N LEU A 83 9.27 6.29 -18.67
CA LEU A 83 9.67 7.35 -19.59
C LEU A 83 9.98 6.78 -20.97
N GLY A 84 9.59 7.54 -21.99
CA GLY A 84 9.67 7.11 -23.38
C GLY A 84 8.49 6.23 -23.83
N GLY A 85 7.69 5.67 -22.92
CA GLY A 85 6.46 4.92 -23.21
C GLY A 85 5.17 5.69 -22.90
N ASN A 86 4.02 5.03 -23.06
CA ASN A 86 2.69 5.56 -22.72
C ASN A 86 2.09 4.90 -21.46
N MET A 87 2.92 4.25 -20.65
CA MET A 87 2.48 3.55 -19.45
C MET A 87 2.58 4.41 -18.21
N TRP A 88 1.50 4.45 -17.46
CA TRP A 88 1.45 5.05 -16.14
C TRP A 88 0.44 4.30 -15.25
N SER A 89 0.60 4.44 -13.93
CA SER A 89 -0.35 3.92 -12.95
C SER A 89 -0.38 4.81 -11.71
N ASN A 90 -1.51 4.85 -11.03
CA ASN A 90 -1.69 5.60 -9.79
C ASN A 90 -1.96 4.65 -8.62
N HIS A 91 -1.34 4.91 -7.48
CA HIS A 91 -1.44 4.12 -6.26
C HIS A 91 -1.76 5.02 -5.07
N ARG A 92 -2.40 4.42 -4.06
CA ARG A 92 -2.63 5.05 -2.76
C ARG A 92 -2.00 4.20 -1.66
N VAL A 93 -1.10 4.79 -0.89
CA VAL A 93 -0.50 4.17 0.30
C VAL A 93 -1.13 4.80 1.54
N TYR A 94 -2.12 4.10 2.13
CA TYR A 94 -2.90 4.62 3.27
C TYR A 94 -2.08 4.69 4.55
N LEU A 95 -2.17 5.84 5.23
CA LEU A 95 -1.55 6.09 6.53
C LEU A 95 -2.53 5.73 7.65
N LYS A 96 -2.01 5.20 8.76
CA LYS A 96 -2.81 4.69 9.89
C LYS A 96 -2.21 5.11 11.23
N GLY A 97 -3.08 5.34 12.21
CA GLY A 97 -2.68 5.71 13.57
C GLY A 97 -1.77 6.94 13.57
N ASP A 98 -0.69 6.85 14.33
CA ASP A 98 0.24 7.97 14.55
C ASP A 98 0.91 8.49 13.25
N ARG A 99 0.92 7.68 12.19
CA ARG A 99 1.45 8.07 10.88
C ARG A 99 0.64 9.16 10.17
N LYS A 100 -0.54 9.51 10.68
CA LYS A 100 -1.40 10.55 10.12
C LYS A 100 -0.95 11.98 10.46
N ALA A 101 -0.09 12.14 11.47
CA ALA A 101 0.49 13.42 11.83
C ALA A 101 1.95 13.57 11.38
N HIS A 102 2.74 12.51 11.50
CA HIS A 102 4.11 12.46 10.99
C HIS A 102 4.47 11.03 10.63
N PHE A 103 5.19 10.85 9.53
CA PHE A 103 5.77 9.56 9.18
C PHE A 103 7.14 9.73 8.55
N LYS A 104 8.00 8.71 8.71
CA LYS A 104 9.25 8.58 7.99
C LYS A 104 9.46 7.12 7.64
N GLY A 105 9.52 6.77 6.35
CA GLY A 105 9.57 5.37 5.96
C GLY A 105 9.83 5.14 4.49
N VAL A 106 9.58 3.90 4.05
CA VAL A 106 9.93 3.44 2.70
C VAL A 106 8.73 2.84 1.96
N ILE A 107 8.58 3.22 0.70
CA ILE A 107 7.66 2.60 -0.27
C ILE A 107 8.49 1.69 -1.18
N HIS A 108 8.04 0.45 -1.36
CA HIS A 108 8.72 -0.51 -2.23
C HIS A 108 8.03 -0.59 -3.59
N LEU A 109 8.81 -0.53 -4.66
CA LEU A 109 8.40 -0.81 -6.03
C LEU A 109 9.26 -1.95 -6.58
N PRO A 110 8.76 -3.20 -6.60
CA PRO A 110 9.46 -4.33 -7.21
C PRO A 110 9.63 -4.12 -8.73
N THR A 111 10.82 -4.38 -9.24
CA THR A 111 11.11 -4.30 -10.68
C THR A 111 11.22 -5.70 -11.30
N PRO A 112 10.92 -5.87 -12.60
CA PRO A 112 10.98 -7.16 -13.27
C PRO A 112 12.40 -7.72 -13.24
N SER A 113 12.53 -9.03 -13.01
CA SER A 113 13.82 -9.75 -12.97
C SER A 113 14.33 -10.16 -14.35
N ILE A 114 13.45 -10.18 -15.35
CA ILE A 114 13.74 -10.66 -16.70
C ILE A 114 13.30 -9.57 -17.67
N LEU A 115 14.22 -9.16 -18.54
CA LEU A 115 13.86 -8.49 -19.79
C LEU A 115 14.10 -9.43 -20.96
N GLY A 116 13.17 -9.44 -21.92
CA GLY A 116 13.50 -9.72 -23.31
C GLY A 116 14.63 -8.77 -23.71
N ARG A 117 15.68 -9.30 -24.32
CA ARG A 117 16.97 -8.62 -24.49
C ARG A 117 16.86 -7.33 -25.33
N SER A 118 16.82 -6.16 -24.70
CA SER A 118 17.55 -4.94 -25.11
C SER A 118 17.03 -3.70 -24.37
N GLY A 119 17.92 -2.98 -23.67
CA GLY A 119 17.70 -1.59 -23.27
C GLY A 119 17.68 -1.27 -21.78
N TRP A 120 18.13 -0.06 -21.47
CA TRP A 120 17.93 0.61 -20.18
C TRP A 120 16.51 1.20 -20.18
N GLN A 121 15.78 1.06 -19.07
CA GLN A 121 14.45 1.67 -18.92
C GLN A 121 14.53 2.75 -17.84
N THR A 122 13.85 3.89 -18.05
CA THR A 122 13.74 4.92 -17.00
C THR A 122 12.33 4.92 -16.44
N LEU A 123 12.22 4.77 -15.13
CA LEU A 123 10.95 4.99 -14.41
C LEU A 123 10.97 6.36 -13.74
N ARG A 124 9.80 6.97 -13.66
CA ARG A 124 9.54 8.16 -12.85
C ARG A 124 8.47 7.86 -11.81
N VAL A 125 8.70 8.30 -10.59
CA VAL A 125 7.74 8.31 -9.49
C VAL A 125 7.47 9.74 -9.07
N VAL A 126 6.19 10.12 -8.99
CA VAL A 126 5.74 11.40 -8.41
C VAL A 126 4.94 11.10 -7.14
N LEU A 127 5.37 11.68 -6.02
CA LEU A 127 4.74 11.54 -4.71
C LEU A 127 3.98 12.81 -4.34
N ARG A 128 2.79 12.65 -3.75
CA ARG A 128 2.05 13.70 -3.04
C ARG A 128 1.41 13.11 -1.79
N ILE A 129 1.22 13.91 -0.75
CA ILE A 129 0.43 13.52 0.43
C ILE A 129 -0.95 14.14 0.30
N HIS A 130 -2.00 13.39 0.63
CA HIS A 130 -3.39 13.82 0.66
C HIS A 130 -3.93 13.76 2.10
N ASP A 131 -4.67 14.78 2.51
CA ASP A 131 -5.34 14.87 3.81
C ASP A 131 -6.86 14.67 3.71
N ARG A 132 -7.54 14.62 4.86
CA ARG A 132 -9.00 14.50 4.92
C ARG A 132 -9.75 15.77 4.51
N ALA A 133 -9.09 16.92 4.51
CA ALA A 133 -9.63 18.21 4.06
C ALA A 133 -9.54 18.40 2.53
N ASN A 134 -8.99 17.41 1.82
CA ASN A 134 -8.74 17.42 0.39
C ASN A 134 -7.66 18.41 -0.08
N HIS A 135 -6.70 18.72 0.78
CA HIS A 135 -5.45 19.34 0.36
C HIS A 135 -4.44 18.29 -0.12
N TYR A 136 -3.49 18.76 -0.92
CA TYR A 136 -2.33 17.98 -1.34
C TYR A 136 -1.05 18.74 -0.99
N SER A 137 0.00 17.99 -0.65
CA SER A 137 1.34 18.55 -0.62
C SER A 137 1.81 18.96 -2.02
N ASP A 138 2.88 19.77 -2.05
CA ASP A 138 3.70 19.91 -3.26
C ASP A 138 4.26 18.54 -3.69
N PRO A 139 4.41 18.30 -5.00
CA PRO A 139 4.90 17.03 -5.50
C PRO A 139 6.41 16.90 -5.34
N VAL A 140 6.87 15.66 -5.16
CA VAL A 140 8.29 15.31 -5.25
C VAL A 140 8.48 14.22 -6.29
N THR A 141 9.51 14.36 -7.12
CA THR A 141 9.80 13.45 -8.23
C THR A 141 11.11 12.72 -8.03
N HIS A 142 11.09 11.41 -8.25
CA HIS A 142 12.27 10.55 -8.33
C HIS A 142 12.28 9.82 -9.66
N GLU A 143 13.46 9.60 -10.21
CA GLU A 143 13.66 8.81 -11.42
C GLU A 143 14.69 7.72 -11.17
N VAL A 144 14.55 6.59 -11.86
CA VAL A 144 15.53 5.51 -11.80
C VAL A 144 15.79 4.92 -13.17
N GLU A 145 17.06 4.77 -13.50
CA GLU A 145 17.53 3.98 -14.62
C GLU A 145 17.65 2.50 -14.21
N LEU A 146 16.78 1.67 -14.78
CA LEU A 146 16.81 0.23 -14.63
C LEU A 146 17.84 -0.41 -15.56
N GLY A 147 18.58 -1.36 -15.00
CA GLY A 147 19.62 -2.11 -15.68
C GLY A 147 21.03 -1.69 -15.29
N ARG A 148 21.22 -0.53 -14.64
CA ARG A 148 22.54 -0.06 -14.18
C ARG A 148 22.76 -0.36 -12.70
N PRO A 149 23.96 -0.77 -12.27
CA PRO A 149 24.27 -0.81 -10.85
C PRO A 149 24.22 0.60 -10.25
N THR A 150 23.70 0.72 -9.03
CA THR A 150 23.85 1.97 -8.26
C THR A 150 25.19 2.05 -7.57
N ALA A 151 25.84 3.21 -7.67
CA ALA A 151 26.95 3.60 -6.81
C ALA A 151 26.50 4.53 -5.67
N GLU A 152 25.23 4.94 -5.65
CA GLU A 152 24.69 5.88 -4.68
C GLU A 152 24.42 5.16 -3.36
N PRO A 153 25.12 5.53 -2.28
CA PRO A 153 24.81 4.98 -0.97
C PRO A 153 23.47 5.56 -0.48
N VAL A 154 22.65 4.73 0.16
CA VAL A 154 21.50 5.22 0.92
C VAL A 154 22.03 6.03 2.11
N PRO A 155 21.66 7.31 2.27
CA PRO A 155 22.08 8.14 3.40
C PRO A 155 21.72 7.50 4.76
N GLU A 156 22.50 7.82 5.79
CA GLU A 156 22.37 7.16 7.10
C GLU A 156 20.99 7.36 7.72
N GLU A 157 20.41 8.56 7.58
CA GLU A 157 19.07 8.89 8.07
C GLU A 157 17.97 8.02 7.45
N TRP A 158 18.19 7.49 6.24
CA TRP A 158 17.27 6.60 5.54
C TRP A 158 17.52 5.13 5.84
N ARG A 159 18.78 4.74 6.10
CA ARG A 159 19.13 3.38 6.52
C ARG A 159 18.41 3.00 7.81
N ALA A 160 18.36 3.91 8.79
CA ALA A 160 17.71 3.67 10.08
C ALA A 160 16.20 3.41 9.99
N VAL A 161 15.52 3.95 8.96
CA VAL A 161 14.07 3.84 8.79
C VAL A 161 13.64 2.82 7.74
N ARG A 162 14.58 2.07 7.15
CA ARG A 162 14.29 1.07 6.11
C ARG A 162 13.33 -0.04 6.58
N ALA A 163 13.31 -0.33 7.88
CA ALA A 163 12.34 -1.26 8.47
C ALA A 163 10.91 -0.70 8.55
N GLN A 164 10.73 0.62 8.45
CA GLN A 164 9.45 1.31 8.53
C GLN A 164 8.75 1.32 7.17
N ARG A 165 8.27 0.16 6.74
CA ARG A 165 7.55 0.02 5.46
C ARG A 165 6.22 0.76 5.52
N LEU A 166 6.01 1.65 4.55
CA LEU A 166 4.76 2.38 4.33
C LEU A 166 3.83 1.56 3.44
N GLY A 167 4.37 0.91 2.41
CA GLY A 167 3.59 0.07 1.51
C GLY A 167 4.40 -0.51 0.36
N THR A 168 3.70 -1.15 -0.56
CA THR A 168 4.25 -1.64 -1.82
C THR A 168 3.30 -1.34 -2.94
N ILE A 169 3.87 -0.81 -4.01
CA ILE A 169 3.17 -0.46 -5.23
C ILE A 169 3.68 -1.35 -6.36
N PHE A 170 2.80 -1.68 -7.30
CA PHE A 170 3.10 -2.55 -8.42
C PHE A 170 2.90 -1.78 -9.72
N PHE A 171 3.90 -1.82 -10.59
CA PHE A 171 3.81 -1.22 -11.91
C PHE A 171 3.81 -2.34 -12.94
N GLN A 172 2.90 -2.25 -13.91
CA GLN A 172 2.94 -3.13 -15.07
C GLN A 172 3.92 -2.50 -16.07
N PHE A 173 4.97 -3.23 -16.41
CA PHE A 173 6.01 -2.79 -17.33
C PHE A 173 5.66 -3.19 -18.76
N ASP A 174 5.94 -2.32 -19.73
CA ASP A 174 5.88 -2.63 -21.15
C ASP A 174 7.28 -3.04 -21.57
N LEU A 175 7.39 -4.33 -21.88
CA LEU A 175 8.64 -5.01 -22.19
C LEU A 175 8.76 -5.33 -23.69
N ASP A 176 7.73 -5.02 -24.49
CA ASP A 176 7.59 -5.50 -25.87
C ASP A 176 8.04 -4.46 -26.91
N ARG A 177 8.68 -3.37 -26.48
CA ARG A 177 8.99 -2.20 -27.30
C ARG A 177 10.32 -2.27 -28.06
N ASP A 178 10.69 -3.45 -28.54
CA ASP A 178 11.68 -3.61 -29.61
C ASP A 178 10.90 -4.03 -30.87
N GLY A 179 10.51 -3.04 -31.67
CA GLY A 179 9.75 -3.26 -32.89
C GLY A 179 10.53 -4.07 -33.92
N ASP A 180 10.20 -5.35 -34.06
CA ASP A 180 10.42 -6.12 -35.31
C ASP A 180 9.34 -7.20 -35.49
N HIS A 181 8.05 -6.80 -35.40
CA HIS A 181 6.94 -7.68 -35.79
C HIS A 181 6.46 -7.46 -37.25
N ASP A 182 7.09 -6.56 -38.02
CA ASP A 182 6.69 -6.23 -39.41
C ASP A 182 7.75 -6.56 -40.46
N ARG A 183 8.41 -7.72 -40.36
CA ARG A 183 9.15 -8.29 -41.50
C ARG A 183 8.85 -9.77 -41.70
N ILE A 184 7.59 -10.08 -42.03
CA ILE A 184 7.32 -11.24 -42.90
C ILE A 184 7.51 -10.74 -44.33
N PRO A 185 8.59 -11.11 -45.06
CA PRO A 185 8.63 -10.85 -46.48
C PRO A 185 7.54 -11.71 -47.12
N LEU A 186 6.52 -11.06 -47.70
CA LEU A 186 5.60 -11.71 -48.61
C LEU A 186 6.44 -12.24 -49.78
N LEU A 187 6.65 -13.55 -49.80
CA LEU A 187 7.17 -14.28 -50.95
C LEU A 187 6.24 -14.00 -52.14
N ARG A 188 6.75 -13.32 -53.16
CA ARG A 188 6.22 -13.35 -54.52
C ARG A 188 7.21 -14.08 -55.40
#